data_AF-A0A9W9Q2B9-F1
#
_entry.id   AF-A0A9W9Q2B9-F1
#
_cell.length_a   1.000
_cell.length_b   1.000
_cell.length_c   1.000
_cell.angle_alpha   90.00
_cell.angle_beta   90.00
_cell.angle_gamma   90.00
#
_symmetry.space_group_name_H-M   'P 1'
#
loop_
_entity.id
_entity.type
_entity.pdbx_description
1 polymer ?
#
loop_
_entity_poly.entity_id
_entity_poly.type
_entity_poly.pdbx_seq_one_letter_code
_entity_poly.pdbx_strand_id
1 'polypeptide(L)'
;MKLQWSTLRPLRDVRIRAFSTSPRKQYTPLRALDTTLTTFQQQCFYPEQPAILPAAFTDLPAIQQWFPPNTRTLNTTYLRSHGGDAFVPLELTQSTPSGPSFRSFHAPLSLFLDWIDSPTPSSTLYLAQCQLLDLPPILRADFPTPALVAQAGRGDVYDTNVWIGCPPTYTPLHRDPNPNLFVQLAGEKIVRLLAPDEGQAVFAAVRARLGKSGDRAAAAFRGGGDDAGG
;
A
#
# COMPACT_ATOMS: atom_id res chain seq x y z
N MET A 1 4.19 2.02 -5.14
CA MET A 1 3.15 1.47 -6.02
C MET A 1 2.54 0.20 -5.41
N LYS A 2 1.25 0.20 -5.04
CA LYS A 2 0.59 -0.97 -4.40
C LYS A 2 -0.53 -1.50 -5.29
N LEU A 3 -0.68 -2.83 -5.29
CA LEU A 3 -1.53 -3.61 -6.20
C LEU A 3 -2.45 -4.54 -5.40
N GLN A 4 -3.75 -4.60 -5.74
CA GLN A 4 -4.73 -5.49 -5.10
C GLN A 4 -5.95 -5.71 -6.01
N TRP A 5 -6.42 -6.96 -6.20
CA TRP A 5 -7.54 -7.39 -7.08
C TRP A 5 -8.91 -7.49 -6.35
N SER A 6 -10.06 -7.68 -7.02
CA SER A 6 -11.27 -8.27 -6.40
C SER A 6 -12.24 -8.93 -7.38
N THR A 7 -12.92 -10.00 -6.92
CA THR A 7 -14.16 -10.56 -7.49
C THR A 7 -15.24 -10.49 -6.39
N LEU A 8 -16.36 -9.84 -6.68
CA LEU A 8 -17.43 -9.52 -5.73
C LEU A 8 -18.06 -10.77 -5.07
N ARG A 9 -18.14 -10.77 -3.73
CA ARG A 9 -19.21 -11.43 -2.97
C ARG A 9 -19.66 -10.52 -1.80
N PRO A 10 -20.96 -10.46 -1.48
CA PRO A 10 -21.49 -9.53 -0.49
C PRO A 10 -21.14 -9.99 0.93
N LEU A 11 -20.48 -9.12 1.70
CA LEU A 11 -20.21 -9.35 3.13
C LEU A 11 -21.46 -9.03 3.95
N ARG A 12 -21.83 -9.98 4.82
CA ARG A 12 -22.88 -9.84 5.83
C ARG A 12 -22.41 -8.98 7.01
N ASP A 13 -23.38 -8.29 7.60
CA ASP A 13 -23.28 -7.28 8.66
C ASP A 13 -22.30 -7.59 9.80
N VAL A 14 -21.31 -6.71 9.97
CA VAL A 14 -20.60 -6.51 11.24
C VAL A 14 -20.99 -5.11 11.75
N ARG A 15 -21.80 -5.07 12.82
CA ARG A 15 -22.24 -3.82 13.45
C ARG A 15 -21.13 -3.24 14.33
N ILE A 16 -20.43 -2.24 13.81
CA ILE A 16 -19.63 -1.31 14.63
C ILE A 16 -20.51 -0.07 14.89
N ARG A 17 -20.75 0.24 16.17
CA ARG A 17 -21.56 1.42 16.55
C ARG A 17 -20.84 2.70 16.11
N ALA A 18 -21.49 3.44 15.20
CA ALA A 18 -21.03 4.70 14.67
C ALA A 18 -21.21 5.84 15.68
N PHE A 19 -20.18 6.67 15.86
CA PHE A 19 -20.34 8.02 16.40
C PHE A 19 -20.56 8.98 15.23
N SER A 20 -21.80 9.17 14.79
CA SER A 20 -22.26 10.40 14.11
C SER A 20 -23.76 10.32 13.83
N THR A 21 -24.52 11.31 14.30
CA THR A 21 -25.96 11.47 14.07
C THR A 21 -26.28 12.42 12.90
N SER A 22 -25.37 12.62 11.94
CA SER A 22 -25.60 13.52 10.79
C SER A 22 -25.81 12.76 9.47
N PRO A 23 -26.84 13.09 8.66
CA PRO A 23 -27.15 12.43 7.38
C PRO A 23 -26.30 12.96 6.21
N ARG A 24 -25.15 13.60 6.47
CA ARG A 24 -24.25 14.13 5.44
C ARG A 24 -23.31 13.04 4.93
N LYS A 25 -23.03 13.02 3.62
CA LYS A 25 -21.99 12.16 3.04
C LYS A 25 -20.71 12.30 3.87
N GLN A 26 -20.34 11.25 4.61
CA GLN A 26 -19.21 11.25 5.55
C GLN A 26 -17.85 11.36 4.84
N TYR A 27 -17.81 11.17 3.52
CA TYR A 27 -16.60 11.23 2.72
C TYR A 27 -16.82 12.11 1.49
N THR A 28 -15.86 12.98 1.23
CA THR A 28 -15.80 13.79 0.02
C THR A 28 -14.83 13.11 -0.95
N PRO A 29 -15.24 12.79 -2.20
CA PRO A 29 -14.32 12.29 -3.20
C PRO A 29 -13.18 13.28 -3.44
N LEU A 30 -11.96 12.75 -3.65
CA LEU A 30 -10.83 13.60 -4.03
C LEU A 30 -11.05 14.20 -5.42
N ARG A 31 -10.48 15.39 -5.60
CA ARG A 31 -10.45 16.05 -6.90
C ARG A 31 -9.53 15.31 -7.86
N ALA A 32 -9.98 15.12 -9.09
CA ALA A 32 -9.12 14.71 -10.20
C ALA A 32 -8.40 15.92 -10.79
N LEU A 33 -7.08 15.80 -11.01
CA LEU A 33 -6.27 16.81 -11.68
C LEU A 33 -5.80 16.30 -13.04
N ASP A 34 -5.51 17.23 -13.95
CA ASP A 34 -4.69 16.92 -15.11
C ASP A 34 -3.27 16.56 -14.66
N THR A 35 -2.53 15.85 -15.52
CA THR A 35 -1.21 15.33 -15.21
C THR A 35 -0.09 16.30 -15.56
N THR A 36 -0.41 17.58 -15.83
CA THR A 36 0.63 18.58 -16.11
C THR A 36 1.39 18.91 -14.83
N LEU A 37 2.69 19.14 -14.97
CA LEU A 37 3.56 19.49 -13.86
C LEU A 37 3.05 20.73 -13.11
N THR A 38 2.64 21.77 -13.84
CA THR A 38 2.15 23.03 -13.27
C THR A 38 0.89 22.82 -12.43
N THR A 39 -0.11 22.10 -12.95
CA THR A 39 -1.34 21.83 -12.20
C THR A 39 -1.04 21.01 -10.95
N PHE A 40 -0.22 19.96 -11.07
CA PHE A 40 0.17 19.13 -9.93
C PHE A 40 0.90 19.95 -8.85
N GLN A 41 1.87 20.77 -9.23
CA GLN A 41 2.62 21.62 -8.32
C GLN A 41 1.70 22.59 -7.56
N GLN A 42 0.91 23.37 -8.29
CA GLN A 42 0.14 24.48 -7.73
C GLN A 42 -1.10 24.01 -6.95
N GLN A 43 -1.65 22.84 -7.28
CA GLN A 43 -2.96 22.43 -6.77
C GLN A 43 -2.91 21.17 -5.90
N CYS A 44 -1.78 20.47 -5.84
CA CYS A 44 -1.58 19.27 -5.03
C CYS A 44 -0.32 19.37 -4.17
N PHE A 45 0.85 19.50 -4.81
CA PHE A 45 2.15 19.39 -4.13
C PHE A 45 2.43 20.54 -3.15
N TYR A 46 2.47 21.79 -3.60
CA TYR A 46 2.74 22.94 -2.73
C TYR A 46 1.67 23.23 -1.68
N PRO A 47 0.35 23.12 -1.97
CA PRO A 47 -0.68 23.34 -0.95
C PRO A 47 -0.96 22.10 -0.08
N GLU A 48 -0.20 21.01 -0.26
CA GLU A 48 -0.36 19.73 0.45
C GLU A 48 -1.78 19.16 0.38
N GLN A 49 -2.42 19.28 -0.79
CA GLN A 49 -3.79 18.83 -1.01
C GLN A 49 -3.82 17.47 -1.72
N PRO A 50 -4.52 16.46 -1.18
CA PRO A 50 -4.61 15.17 -1.85
C PRO A 50 -5.43 15.26 -3.13
N ALA A 51 -4.96 14.60 -4.18
CA ALA A 51 -5.61 14.56 -5.48
C ALA A 51 -5.52 13.17 -6.12
N ILE A 52 -6.41 12.91 -7.07
CA ILE A 52 -6.33 11.76 -7.99
C ILE A 52 -5.73 12.27 -9.30
N LEU A 53 -4.83 11.49 -9.89
CA LEU A 53 -4.23 11.74 -11.20
C LEU A 53 -4.68 10.64 -12.17
N PRO A 54 -5.87 10.76 -12.81
CA PRO A 54 -6.38 9.73 -13.70
C PRO A 54 -5.49 9.57 -14.93
N ALA A 55 -5.28 8.32 -15.36
CA ALA A 55 -4.45 7.98 -16.52
C ALA A 55 -3.00 8.53 -16.46
N ALA A 56 -2.53 8.94 -15.28
CA ALA A 56 -1.13 9.18 -15.03
C ALA A 56 -0.37 7.86 -14.96
N PHE A 57 0.88 7.84 -15.41
CA PHE A 57 1.80 6.70 -15.26
C PHE A 57 1.38 5.44 -16.04
N THR A 58 0.56 5.58 -17.08
CA THR A 58 0.14 4.47 -17.96
C THR A 58 1.26 3.91 -18.82
N ASP A 59 2.39 4.62 -18.89
CA ASP A 59 3.62 4.30 -19.59
C ASP A 59 4.64 3.54 -18.73
N LEU A 60 4.36 3.30 -17.44
CA LEU A 60 5.24 2.50 -16.59
C LEU A 60 5.42 1.10 -17.19
N PRO A 61 6.65 0.65 -17.47
CA PRO A 61 6.89 -0.67 -18.06
C PRO A 61 6.30 -1.81 -17.23
N ALA A 62 6.29 -1.66 -15.90
CA ALA A 62 5.68 -2.63 -14.98
C ALA A 62 4.22 -2.95 -15.32
N ILE A 63 3.44 -2.02 -15.91
CA ILE A 63 2.06 -2.30 -16.34
C ILE A 63 2.03 -3.43 -17.36
N GLN A 64 2.89 -3.38 -18.36
CA GLN A 64 2.89 -4.35 -19.46
C GLN A 64 3.66 -5.62 -19.10
N GLN A 65 4.77 -5.48 -18.37
CA GLN A 65 5.64 -6.60 -18.02
C GLN A 65 5.01 -7.47 -16.91
N TRP A 66 4.49 -6.83 -15.85
CA TRP A 66 3.95 -7.54 -14.70
C TRP A 66 2.48 -7.93 -14.87
N PHE A 67 1.76 -7.29 -15.79
CA PHE A 67 0.35 -7.59 -16.08
C PHE A 67 0.16 -7.70 -17.59
N PRO A 68 0.34 -8.91 -18.17
CA PRO A 68 0.25 -9.10 -19.60
C PRO A 68 -1.12 -8.63 -20.11
N PRO A 69 -1.18 -8.05 -21.31
CA PRO A 69 -2.43 -7.60 -21.88
C PRO A 69 -3.47 -8.72 -21.86
N ASN A 70 -4.70 -8.37 -21.49
CA ASN A 70 -5.87 -9.25 -21.46
C ASN A 70 -5.94 -10.30 -20.34
N THR A 71 -4.90 -10.48 -19.52
CA THR A 71 -4.95 -11.54 -18.49
C THR A 71 -5.41 -11.04 -17.12
N ARG A 72 -5.35 -9.72 -16.85
CA ARG A 72 -5.62 -9.10 -15.52
C ARG A 72 -4.93 -9.82 -14.35
N THR A 73 -3.93 -10.64 -14.64
CA THR A 73 -3.21 -11.52 -13.70
C THR A 73 -1.75 -11.13 -13.67
N LEU A 74 -1.11 -11.41 -12.54
CA LEU A 74 0.32 -11.20 -12.37
C LEU A 74 1.10 -12.12 -13.32
N ASN A 75 2.11 -11.59 -14.00
CA ASN A 75 3.03 -12.36 -14.84
C ASN A 75 4.02 -13.13 -13.97
N THR A 76 3.56 -14.22 -13.34
CA THR A 76 4.41 -15.02 -12.45
C THR A 76 5.60 -15.62 -13.19
N THR A 77 5.48 -15.87 -14.51
CA THR A 77 6.60 -16.35 -15.34
C THR A 77 7.71 -15.30 -15.47
N TYR A 78 7.38 -14.05 -15.84
CA TYR A 78 8.35 -12.96 -15.96
C TYR A 78 9.01 -12.61 -14.62
N LEU A 79 8.22 -12.52 -13.55
CA LEU A 79 8.74 -12.22 -12.21
C LEU A 79 9.68 -13.32 -11.72
N ARG A 80 9.34 -14.58 -12.00
CA ARG A 80 10.17 -15.72 -11.63
C ARG A 80 11.48 -15.74 -12.43
N SER A 81 11.43 -15.48 -13.74
CA SER A 81 12.62 -15.49 -14.59
C SER A 81 13.62 -14.37 -14.26
N HIS A 82 13.15 -13.23 -13.75
CA HIS A 82 13.99 -12.05 -13.52
C HIS A 82 14.24 -11.74 -12.04
N GLY A 83 13.53 -12.36 -11.11
CA GLY A 83 13.73 -12.10 -9.69
C GLY A 83 13.25 -13.18 -8.73
N GLY A 84 13.05 -14.43 -9.19
CA GLY A 84 12.61 -15.52 -8.32
C GLY A 84 13.47 -15.72 -7.06
N ASP A 85 14.78 -15.49 -7.15
CA ASP A 85 15.71 -15.64 -6.02
C ASP A 85 15.88 -14.35 -5.18
N ALA A 86 15.25 -13.25 -5.59
CA ALA A 86 15.30 -11.99 -4.85
C ALA A 86 14.69 -12.16 -3.47
N PHE A 87 15.41 -11.74 -2.43
CA PHE A 87 14.97 -11.89 -1.05
C PHE A 87 14.10 -10.70 -0.67
N VAL A 88 12.79 -10.91 -0.55
CA VAL A 88 11.78 -9.85 -0.42
C VAL A 88 11.03 -9.96 0.91
N PRO A 89 10.52 -8.84 1.45
CA PRO A 89 9.70 -8.85 2.66
C PRO A 89 8.30 -9.40 2.38
N LEU A 90 7.91 -10.42 3.14
CA LEU A 90 6.60 -11.07 3.08
C LEU A 90 5.91 -11.02 4.45
N GLU A 91 4.61 -10.74 4.41
CA GLU A 91 3.72 -10.86 5.56
C GLU A 91 2.78 -12.06 5.35
N LEU A 92 2.79 -13.00 6.30
CA LEU A 92 1.90 -14.15 6.32
C LEU A 92 0.84 -13.95 7.39
N THR A 93 -0.42 -14.04 6.97
CA THR A 93 -1.57 -14.16 7.88
C THR A 93 -2.17 -15.54 7.75
N GLN A 94 -2.34 -16.27 8.87
CA GLN A 94 -2.95 -17.61 8.85
C GLN A 94 -4.13 -17.69 9.80
N SER A 95 -5.22 -18.31 9.33
CA SER A 95 -6.37 -18.65 10.16
C SER A 95 -6.07 -19.94 10.92
N THR A 96 -5.87 -19.84 12.24
CA THR A 96 -5.62 -20.99 13.12
C THR A 96 -6.79 -21.21 14.07
N PRO A 97 -6.92 -22.40 14.69
CA PRO A 97 -7.98 -22.66 15.69
C PRO A 97 -7.93 -21.71 16.90
N SER A 98 -6.76 -21.16 17.24
CA SER A 98 -6.58 -20.20 18.33
C SER A 98 -6.78 -18.74 17.90
N GLY A 99 -7.12 -18.49 16.63
CA GLY A 99 -7.31 -17.16 16.05
C GLY A 99 -6.37 -16.87 14.88
N PRO A 100 -6.47 -15.67 14.28
CA PRO A 100 -5.56 -15.26 13.22
C PRO A 100 -4.15 -15.07 13.79
N SER A 101 -3.15 -15.66 13.13
CA SER A 101 -1.73 -15.43 13.41
C SER A 101 -1.12 -14.57 12.30
N PHE A 102 -0.14 -13.76 12.66
CA PHE A 102 0.55 -12.85 11.75
C PHE A 102 2.06 -12.97 11.97
N ARG A 103 2.84 -13.03 10.88
CA ARG A 103 4.30 -12.93 10.92
C ARG A 103 4.83 -12.15 9.72
N SER A 104 5.91 -11.40 9.95
CA SER A 104 6.72 -10.80 8.89
C SER A 104 8.06 -11.53 8.80
N PHE A 105 8.52 -11.81 7.59
CA PHE A 105 9.78 -12.50 7.32
C PHE A 105 10.26 -12.16 5.91
N HIS A 106 11.53 -12.43 5.62
CA HIS A 106 12.05 -12.34 4.26
C HIS A 106 12.18 -13.75 3.66
N ALA A 107 11.91 -13.86 2.36
CA ALA A 107 12.02 -15.11 1.61
C ALA A 107 12.24 -14.81 0.12
N PRO A 108 12.72 -15.80 -0.67
CA PRO A 108 12.78 -15.66 -2.12
C PRO A 108 11.40 -15.31 -2.71
N LEU A 109 11.37 -14.38 -3.66
CA LEU A 109 10.15 -13.96 -4.37
C LEU A 109 9.41 -15.16 -4.98
N SER A 110 10.14 -16.19 -5.43
CA SER A 110 9.58 -17.44 -5.95
C SER A 110 8.59 -18.11 -5.00
N LEU A 111 8.80 -18.06 -3.69
CA LEU A 111 7.86 -18.58 -2.68
C LEU A 111 6.52 -17.84 -2.75
N PHE A 112 6.56 -16.50 -2.90
CA PHE A 112 5.36 -15.70 -3.06
C PHE A 112 4.66 -16.01 -4.39
N LEU A 113 5.42 -16.17 -5.48
CA LEU A 113 4.87 -16.50 -6.79
C LEU A 113 4.22 -17.89 -6.81
N ASP A 114 4.83 -18.90 -6.17
CA ASP A 114 4.25 -20.24 -6.01
C ASP A 114 2.90 -20.18 -5.28
N TRP A 115 2.81 -19.34 -4.24
CA TRP A 115 1.56 -19.13 -3.54
C TRP A 115 0.51 -18.38 -4.38
N ILE A 116 0.92 -17.43 -5.23
CA ILE A 116 -0.01 -16.79 -6.18
C ILE A 116 -0.56 -17.80 -7.20
N ASP A 117 0.29 -18.69 -7.71
CA ASP A 117 -0.09 -19.73 -8.67
C ASP A 117 -0.97 -20.81 -8.01
N SER A 118 -0.83 -21.05 -6.71
CA SER A 118 -1.58 -22.07 -5.95
C SER A 118 -1.88 -21.61 -4.50
N PRO A 119 -2.86 -20.71 -4.31
CA PRO A 119 -3.15 -20.13 -3.01
C PRO A 119 -3.82 -21.13 -2.06
N THR A 120 -3.38 -21.12 -0.81
CA THR A 120 -3.96 -21.92 0.27
C THR A 120 -5.12 -21.18 0.95
N PRO A 121 -6.30 -21.81 1.17
CA PRO A 121 -7.47 -21.11 1.72
C PRO A 121 -7.30 -20.57 3.14
N SER A 122 -6.38 -21.14 3.92
CA SER A 122 -6.15 -20.79 5.33
C SER A 122 -5.02 -19.79 5.55
N SER A 123 -4.35 -19.33 4.49
CA SER A 123 -3.27 -18.35 4.64
C SER A 123 -3.13 -17.38 3.48
N THR A 124 -2.85 -16.13 3.83
CA THR A 124 -2.60 -15.04 2.89
C THR A 124 -1.14 -14.61 2.98
N LEU A 125 -0.44 -14.60 1.85
CA LEU A 125 0.83 -13.91 1.72
C LEU A 125 0.63 -12.52 1.11
N TYR A 126 1.38 -11.57 1.62
CA TYR A 126 1.41 -10.20 1.16
C TYR A 126 2.85 -9.75 1.03
N LEU A 127 3.27 -9.43 -0.19
CA LEU A 127 4.54 -8.75 -0.44
C LEU A 127 4.34 -7.29 -0.01
N ALA A 128 4.96 -6.92 1.10
CA ALA A 128 4.67 -5.70 1.82
C ALA A 128 5.91 -4.83 1.94
N GLN A 129 5.83 -3.56 1.51
CA GLN A 129 6.93 -2.59 1.63
C GLN A 129 8.25 -3.15 1.05
N CYS A 130 8.16 -3.83 -0.08
CA CYS A 130 9.35 -4.30 -0.79
C CYS A 130 9.98 -3.10 -1.46
N GLN A 131 11.18 -2.71 -1.03
CA GLN A 131 11.88 -1.60 -1.65
C GLN A 131 12.27 -2.02 -3.07
N LEU A 132 12.29 -1.08 -4.01
CA LEU A 132 12.80 -1.39 -5.33
C LEU A 132 14.20 -1.98 -5.24
N LEU A 133 15.04 -1.50 -4.32
CA LEU A 133 16.41 -2.00 -4.13
C LEU A 133 16.49 -3.49 -3.72
N ASP A 134 15.43 -4.06 -3.16
CA ASP A 134 15.35 -5.50 -2.86
C ASP A 134 15.12 -6.33 -4.14
N LEU A 135 14.76 -5.68 -5.25
CA LEU A 135 14.54 -6.31 -6.54
C LEU A 135 15.81 -6.26 -7.43
N PRO A 136 16.02 -7.26 -8.29
CA PRO A 136 17.11 -7.25 -9.25
C PRO A 136 16.99 -6.09 -10.25
N PRO A 137 18.12 -5.62 -10.84
CA PRO A 137 18.14 -4.48 -11.75
C PRO A 137 17.10 -4.52 -12.87
N ILE A 138 16.81 -5.71 -13.41
CA ILE A 138 15.82 -5.90 -14.49
C ILE A 138 14.42 -5.51 -14.01
N LEU A 139 13.98 -6.02 -12.86
CA LEU A 139 12.67 -5.69 -12.29
C LEU A 139 12.62 -4.24 -11.79
N ARG A 140 13.74 -3.68 -11.30
CA ARG A 140 13.82 -2.26 -10.92
C ARG A 140 13.62 -1.33 -12.09
N ALA A 141 14.13 -1.68 -13.27
CA ALA A 141 14.02 -0.87 -14.48
C ALA A 141 12.56 -0.70 -14.94
N ASP A 142 11.63 -1.54 -14.46
CA ASP A 142 10.20 -1.42 -14.76
C ASP A 142 9.50 -0.25 -14.04
N PHE A 143 10.21 0.43 -13.13
CA PHE A 143 9.70 1.50 -12.27
C PHE A 143 10.55 2.76 -12.38
N PRO A 144 10.67 3.37 -13.58
CA PRO A 144 11.36 4.64 -13.71
C PRO A 144 10.68 5.71 -12.84
N THR A 145 11.47 6.61 -12.26
CA THR A 145 10.94 7.75 -11.52
C THR A 145 10.08 8.61 -12.46
N PRO A 146 8.79 8.81 -12.18
CA PRO A 146 7.96 9.61 -13.05
C PRO A 146 8.42 11.07 -13.12
N ALA A 147 8.31 11.69 -14.29
CA ALA A 147 8.67 13.10 -14.50
C ALA A 147 7.97 14.03 -13.49
N LEU A 148 6.70 13.74 -13.18
CA LEU A 148 5.94 14.46 -12.17
C LEU A 148 6.61 14.47 -10.79
N VAL A 149 7.20 13.34 -10.39
CA VAL A 149 7.91 13.21 -9.10
C VAL A 149 9.28 13.88 -9.18
N ALA A 150 10.02 13.62 -10.26
CA ALA A 150 11.36 14.15 -10.46
C ALA A 150 11.39 15.69 -10.56
N GLN A 151 10.29 16.32 -11.01
CA GLN A 151 10.26 17.76 -11.30
C GLN A 151 9.34 18.57 -10.39
N ALA A 152 8.48 17.94 -9.57
CA ALA A 152 7.55 18.69 -8.70
C ALA A 152 8.27 19.44 -7.57
N GLY A 153 9.35 18.86 -7.04
CA GLY A 153 10.17 19.44 -5.98
C GLY A 153 11.65 19.41 -6.34
N ARG A 154 12.52 18.95 -5.42
CA ARG A 154 13.96 18.81 -5.66
C ARG A 154 14.33 17.56 -6.46
N GLY A 155 13.35 16.70 -6.75
CA GLY A 155 13.54 15.46 -7.49
C GLY A 155 14.20 14.34 -6.67
N ASP A 156 14.37 14.53 -5.36
CA ASP A 156 14.85 13.54 -4.42
C ASP A 156 13.74 12.56 -4.05
N VAL A 157 13.87 11.32 -4.54
CA VAL A 157 13.00 10.21 -4.14
C VAL A 157 13.65 9.52 -2.95
N TYR A 158 13.02 9.66 -1.78
CA TYR A 158 13.48 9.01 -0.55
C TYR A 158 13.47 7.48 -0.70
N ASP A 159 12.35 6.93 -1.14
CA ASP A 159 12.17 5.49 -1.31
C ASP A 159 11.05 5.20 -2.33
N THR A 160 11.13 4.04 -2.99
CA THR A 160 10.05 3.51 -3.81
C THR A 160 9.76 2.07 -3.39
N ASN A 161 8.55 1.86 -2.91
CA ASN A 161 8.08 0.57 -2.44
C ASN A 161 7.07 -0.07 -3.39
N VAL A 162 7.11 -1.40 -3.49
CA VAL A 162 6.17 -2.25 -4.19
C VAL A 162 5.35 -3.04 -3.16
N TRP A 163 4.06 -3.17 -3.42
CA TRP A 163 3.19 -4.05 -2.66
C TRP A 163 2.35 -4.92 -3.59
N ILE A 164 2.29 -6.22 -3.31
CA ILE A 164 1.47 -7.19 -4.05
C ILE A 164 0.75 -8.08 -3.04
N GLY A 165 -0.58 -8.19 -3.15
CA GLY A 165 -1.34 -9.11 -2.30
C GLY A 165 -2.66 -9.53 -2.90
N CYS A 166 -3.13 -10.70 -2.48
CA CYS A 166 -4.51 -11.11 -2.69
C CYS A 166 -5.40 -10.56 -1.56
N PRO A 167 -6.64 -10.14 -1.87
CA PRO A 167 -7.58 -9.73 -0.85
C PRO A 167 -7.88 -10.83 0.18
N PRO A 168 -8.20 -10.44 1.42
CA PRO A 168 -8.18 -9.07 1.92
C PRO A 168 -6.76 -8.65 2.33
N THR A 169 -6.32 -7.45 1.92
CA THR A 169 -5.19 -6.76 2.58
C THR A 169 -5.68 -5.51 3.28
N TYR A 170 -5.18 -5.26 4.49
CA TYR A 170 -5.52 -4.07 5.26
C TYR A 170 -4.26 -3.37 5.70
N THR A 171 -4.21 -2.06 5.48
CA THR A 171 -3.20 -1.19 6.04
C THR A 171 -3.88 -0.29 7.07
N PRO A 172 -3.49 -0.32 8.35
CA PRO A 172 -4.05 0.53 9.38
C PRO A 172 -3.95 2.02 9.03
N LEU A 173 -4.80 2.84 9.66
CA LEU A 173 -4.67 4.29 9.58
C LEU A 173 -3.31 4.71 10.17
N HIS A 174 -2.54 5.47 9.40
CA HIS A 174 -1.22 5.98 9.77
C HIS A 174 -0.97 7.30 9.05
N ARG A 175 0.17 7.93 9.37
CA ARG A 175 0.70 9.11 8.69
C ARG A 175 2.11 8.80 8.23
N ASP A 176 2.40 9.13 6.97
CA ASP A 176 3.76 9.08 6.43
C ASP A 176 4.52 10.37 6.77
N PRO A 177 5.85 10.32 6.98
CA PRO A 177 6.66 11.50 7.25
C PRO A 177 6.89 12.38 6.01
N ASN A 178 6.77 11.81 4.81
CA ASN A 178 7.06 12.46 3.52
C ASN A 178 5.80 12.51 2.62
N PRO A 179 5.72 13.44 1.65
CA PRO A 179 4.73 13.37 0.58
C PRO A 179 4.80 12.03 -0.15
N ASN A 180 3.64 11.46 -0.51
CA ASN A 180 3.55 10.12 -1.09
C ASN A 180 2.79 10.14 -2.42
N LEU A 181 3.35 9.48 -3.44
CA LEU A 181 2.66 9.19 -4.70
C LEU A 181 2.25 7.71 -4.73
N PHE A 182 0.95 7.49 -4.65
CA PHE A 182 0.37 6.15 -4.75
C PHE A 182 -0.11 5.86 -6.16
N VAL A 183 0.61 4.96 -6.85
CA VAL A 183 0.19 4.42 -8.16
C VAL A 183 -0.39 3.02 -7.97
N GLN A 184 -1.47 2.70 -8.68
CA GLN A 184 -2.14 1.40 -8.72
C GLN A 184 -2.05 0.85 -10.15
N LEU A 185 -1.26 -0.21 -10.39
CA LEU A 185 -1.18 -0.83 -11.73
C LEU A 185 -2.31 -1.81 -12.03
N ALA A 186 -2.80 -2.52 -11.01
CA ALA A 186 -3.75 -3.61 -11.18
C ALA A 186 -4.72 -3.73 -10.01
N GLY A 187 -5.99 -3.90 -10.36
CA GLY A 187 -7.12 -4.03 -9.43
C GLY A 187 -7.48 -2.73 -8.70
N GLU A 188 -8.11 -2.85 -7.52
CA GLU A 188 -8.76 -1.75 -6.81
C GLU A 188 -8.31 -1.66 -5.35
N LYS A 189 -8.20 -0.42 -4.86
CA LYS A 189 -7.93 -0.13 -3.45
C LYS A 189 -8.82 1.00 -2.96
N ILE A 190 -9.48 0.77 -1.82
CA ILE A 190 -10.20 1.83 -1.11
C ILE A 190 -9.21 2.54 -0.19
N VAL A 191 -9.03 3.84 -0.43
CA VAL A 191 -8.19 4.72 0.39
C VAL A 191 -9.09 5.74 1.09
N ARG A 192 -8.87 5.93 2.40
CA ARG A 192 -9.52 6.97 3.19
C ARG A 192 -8.44 7.86 3.76
N LEU A 193 -8.62 9.16 3.61
CA LEU A 193 -7.70 10.17 4.13
C LEU A 193 -8.43 10.98 5.20
N LEU A 194 -7.68 11.38 6.22
CA LEU A 194 -8.12 12.35 7.21
C LEU A 194 -7.25 13.59 7.08
N ALA A 195 -7.83 14.78 7.26
CA ALA A 195 -7.04 15.98 7.39
C ALA A 195 -6.06 15.84 8.58
N PRO A 196 -4.89 16.49 8.54
CA PRO A 196 -3.89 16.38 9.62
C PRO A 196 -4.48 16.59 11.03
N ASP A 197 -5.31 17.63 11.20
CA ASP A 197 -5.92 17.97 12.49
C ASP A 197 -6.93 16.91 12.96
N GLU A 198 -7.72 16.35 12.04
CA GLU A 198 -8.67 15.27 12.33
C GLU A 198 -7.93 13.97 12.70
N GLY A 199 -6.89 13.64 11.94
CA GLY A 199 -6.02 12.50 12.22
C GLY A 199 -5.36 12.61 13.60
N GLN A 200 -4.89 13.80 13.96
CA GLN A 200 -4.32 14.07 15.27
C GLN A 200 -5.35 13.93 16.40
N ALA A 201 -6.58 14.43 16.20
CA ALA A 201 -7.66 14.27 17.16
C ALA A 201 -8.03 12.78 17.38
N VAL A 202 -8.10 12.00 16.30
CA VAL A 202 -8.34 10.54 16.36
C VAL A 202 -7.20 9.86 17.13
N PHE A 203 -5.95 10.18 16.81
CA PHE A 203 -4.78 9.60 17.48
C PHE A 203 -4.79 9.92 18.98
N ALA A 204 -5.03 11.18 19.36
CA ALA A 204 -5.12 11.61 20.75
C ALA A 204 -6.25 10.88 21.50
N ALA A 205 -7.43 10.73 20.87
CA ALA A 205 -8.55 10.01 21.46
C ALA A 205 -8.26 8.52 21.68
N VAL A 206 -7.62 7.86 20.71
CA VAL A 206 -7.19 6.46 20.83
C VAL A 206 -6.17 6.30 21.95
N ARG A 207 -5.14 7.16 21.99
CA ARG A 207 -4.14 7.16 23.07
C ARG A 207 -4.76 7.38 24.45
N ALA A 208 -5.71 8.29 24.58
CA ALA A 208 -6.40 8.54 25.84
C ALA A 208 -7.23 7.34 26.31
N ARG A 209 -7.81 6.57 25.38
CA ARG A 209 -8.53 5.33 25.71
C ARG A 209 -7.58 4.22 26.14
N LEU A 210 -6.52 3.98 25.37
CA LEU A 210 -5.51 2.96 25.70
C LEU A 210 -4.78 3.27 27.01
N GLY A 211 -4.43 4.53 27.26
CA GLY A 211 -3.80 4.97 28.51
C GLY A 211 -4.71 4.82 29.74
N LYS A 212 -6.04 4.78 29.57
CA LYS A 212 -7.00 4.49 30.64
C LYS A 212 -7.24 2.99 30.84
N SER A 213 -6.93 2.15 29.84
CA SER A 213 -7.21 0.72 29.86
C SER A 213 -6.11 -0.15 30.49
N GLY A 214 -4.99 0.41 30.96
CA GLY A 214 -3.97 -0.32 31.73
C GLY A 214 -3.18 -1.41 30.98
N ASP A 215 -3.64 -1.87 29.82
CA ASP A 215 -3.00 -2.93 29.04
C ASP A 215 -1.86 -2.39 28.16
N ARG A 216 -0.64 -2.44 28.70
CA ARG A 216 0.62 -2.09 28.00
C ARG A 216 0.96 -3.00 26.80
N ALA A 217 0.19 -4.04 26.51
CA ALA A 217 0.56 -5.05 25.51
C ALA A 217 0.09 -4.78 24.07
N ALA A 218 -0.83 -3.84 23.83
CA ALA A 218 -1.41 -3.61 22.50
C ALA A 218 -0.83 -2.40 21.74
N ALA A 219 0.17 -1.71 22.30
CA ALA A 219 0.67 -0.44 21.77
C ALA A 219 1.99 -0.56 20.98
N ALA A 220 2.31 -1.72 20.39
CA ALA A 220 3.35 -1.81 19.38
C ALA A 220 2.83 -1.27 18.04
N PHE A 221 2.69 0.05 17.95
CA PHE A 221 2.60 0.72 16.65
C PHE A 221 3.96 0.57 15.97
N ARG A 222 3.97 -0.17 14.86
CA ARG A 222 5.13 -0.39 13.98
C ARG A 222 5.67 0.95 13.48
N GLY A 223 6.73 1.43 14.11
CA GLY A 223 7.71 2.34 13.53
C GLY A 223 9.00 1.57 13.34
N GLY A 224 9.45 1.43 12.09
CA GLY A 224 10.81 0.97 11.80
C GLY A 224 11.80 2.07 12.15
N GLY A 225 12.93 1.67 12.73
CA GLY A 225 14.02 2.57 13.10
C GLY A 225 15.11 1.78 13.81
N ASP A 226 15.84 0.95 13.07
CA ASP A 226 17.15 0.48 13.50
C ASP A 226 18.18 1.56 13.11
N ASP A 227 18.38 2.51 14.02
CA ASP A 227 19.65 3.22 14.17
C ASP A 227 20.35 2.59 15.37
N ALA A 228 21.37 1.77 15.08
CA ALA A 228 22.33 1.30 16.08
C ALA A 228 23.73 1.56 15.54
N GLY A 229 24.20 2.79 15.77
CA GLY A 229 25.62 3.09 15.81
C GLY A 229 26.23 2.49 17.08
N GLY A 230 27.33 1.77 16.89
CA GLY A 230 28.30 1.36 17.90
C GLY A 230 29.67 1.33 17.26
#